data_AF-A0A926P7Q4-F1
#
_entry.id   AF-A0A926P7Q4-F1
#
_cell.length_a   1.000
_cell.length_b   1.000
_cell.length_c   1.000
_cell.angle_alpha   90.00
_cell.angle_beta   90.00
_cell.angle_gamma   90.00
#
_symmetry.space_group_name_H-M   'P 1'
#
loop_
_entity.id
_entity.type
_entity.pdbx_description
1 polymer ?
#
loop_
_entity_poly.entity_id
_entity_poly.type
_entity_poly.pdbx_seq_one_letter_code
_entity_poly.pdbx_strand_id
1 'polypeptide(L)' 'MIVQRFLPDDLFPAQQQARLRELMERLHEAVAIGEALAPQVQQELEELVEAELKATIERSARILKQTQREEK' A
#
# COMPACT_ATOMS: atom_id res chain seq x y z
N MET A 1 6.38 5.30 -26.74
CA MET A 1 5.48 5.32 -25.57
C MET A 1 6.25 5.99 -24.44
N ILE A 2 5.94 7.24 -24.12
CA ILE A 2 6.61 7.98 -23.05
C ILE A 2 5.87 7.62 -21.76
N VAL A 3 6.50 6.80 -20.92
CA VAL A 3 5.99 6.53 -19.57
C VAL A 3 6.21 7.83 -18.80
N GLN A 4 5.17 8.65 -18.66
CA GLN A 4 5.20 9.84 -17.82
C GLN A 4 5.74 9.42 -16.45
N ARG A 5 6.76 10.14 -16.00
CA ARG A 5 7.41 9.96 -14.70
C ARG A 5 6.34 9.73 -13.65
N PHE A 6 6.21 8.48 -13.20
CA PHE A 6 5.55 8.17 -11.94
C PHE A 6 6.23 9.08 -10.92
N LEU A 7 5.52 10.11 -10.47
CA LEU A 7 5.96 10.87 -9.30
C LEU A 7 6.32 9.83 -8.23
N PRO A 8 7.41 10.02 -7.46
CA PRO A 8 7.62 9.20 -6.28
C PRO A 8 6.30 9.25 -5.50
N ASP A 9 5.72 8.07 -5.29
CA ASP A 9 4.36 7.97 -4.85
C ASP A 9 4.29 8.32 -3.37
N ASP A 10 4.09 9.60 -3.08
CA ASP A 10 4.01 10.13 -1.72
C ASP A 10 2.80 9.57 -0.94
N LEU A 11 1.89 8.86 -1.62
CA LEU A 11 0.68 8.30 -1.02
C LEU A 11 0.97 7.07 -0.15
N PHE A 12 2.04 6.32 -0.45
CA PHE A 12 2.48 5.21 0.38
C PHE A 12 4.02 5.11 0.32
N PRO A 13 4.73 5.80 1.22
CA PRO A 13 6.18 5.92 1.17
C PRO A 13 6.88 4.58 1.39
N ALA A 14 8.10 4.46 0.87
CA ALA A 14 8.90 3.24 0.93
C ALA A 14 9.08 2.68 2.35
N GLN A 15 9.10 3.55 3.37
CA GLN A 15 9.15 3.13 4.78
C GLN A 15 7.89 2.35 5.21
N GLN A 16 6.70 2.82 4.84
CA GLN A 16 5.45 2.12 5.14
C GLN A 16 5.36 0.80 4.37
N GLN A 17 5.84 0.77 3.12
CA GLN A 17 5.91 -0.46 2.33
C GLN A 17 6.89 -1.50 2.91
N ALA A 18 8.06 -1.05 3.39
CA ALA A 18 9.01 -1.94 4.05
C ALA A 18 8.41 -2.52 5.34
N ARG A 19 7.73 -1.69 6.14
CA ARG A 19 7.07 -2.14 7.36
C ARG A 19 5.93 -3.12 7.08
N LEU A 20 5.09 -2.83 6.10
CA LEU A 20 4.02 -3.73 5.68
C LEU A 20 4.56 -5.10 5.27
N ARG A 21 5.64 -5.13 4.49
CA ARG A 21 6.29 -6.39 4.09
C ARG A 21 6.77 -7.20 5.28
N GLU A 22 7.47 -6.55 6.21
CA GLU A 22 7.94 -7.20 7.44
C GLU A 22 6.78 -7.81 8.25
N LEU A 23 5.67 -7.08 8.38
CA LEU A 23 4.51 -7.57 9.12
C LEU A 23 3.78 -8.70 8.39
N MET A 24 3.71 -8.67 7.06
CA MET A 24 3.15 -9.76 6.27
C MET A 24 4.00 -11.03 6.33
N GLU A 25 5.34 -10.90 6.36
CA GLU A 25 6.24 -12.04 6.56
C GLU A 25 6.01 -12.68 7.95
N ARG A 26 5.92 -11.86 9.00
CA ARG A 26 5.60 -12.32 10.36
C ARG A 26 4.21 -12.95 10.44
N LEU A 27 3.21 -12.40 9.75
CA LEU A 27 1.88 -13.00 9.64
C LEU A 27 1.98 -14.38 9.00
N HIS A 28 2.72 -14.48 7.88
CA HIS A 28 2.87 -15.73 7.15
C HIS A 28 3.53 -16.81 8.01
N GLU A 29 4.58 -16.46 8.76
CA GLU A 29 5.23 -17.35 9.71
C GLU A 29 4.28 -17.80 10.83
N ALA A 30 3.55 -16.87 11.46
CA ALA A 30 2.58 -17.17 12.51
C ALA A 30 1.49 -18.13 12.00
N VAL A 31 0.92 -17.85 10.83
CA VAL A 31 -0.09 -18.70 10.19
C VAL A 31 0.49 -20.09 9.86
N ALA A 32 1.74 -20.17 9.41
CA ALA A 32 2.39 -21.44 9.09
C ALA A 32 2.56 -22.37 10.30
N ILE A 33 2.70 -21.81 11.50
CA ILE A 33 2.79 -22.57 12.75
C ILE A 33 1.45 -22.68 13.50
N GLY A 34 0.36 -22.13 12.94
CA GLY A 34 -0.96 -22.13 13.56
C GLY A 34 -1.10 -21.15 14.73
N GLU A 35 -0.20 -20.19 14.84
CA GLU A 35 -0.26 -19.11 15.83
C GLU A 35 -0.92 -17.84 15.26
N ALA A 36 -1.41 -17.00 16.16
CA ALA A 36 -1.93 -15.68 15.81
C ALA A 36 -0.87 -14.61 16.11
N LEU A 37 -0.86 -13.55 15.30
CA LEU A 37 -0.08 -12.35 15.61
C LEU A 37 -0.58 -11.73 16.92
N ALA A 38 0.34 -11.08 17.65
CA ALA A 38 -0.04 -10.26 18.78
C ALA A 38 -1.03 -9.17 18.34
N PRO A 39 -2.06 -8.83 19.14
CA PRO A 39 -3.14 -7.94 18.73
C PRO A 39 -2.64 -6.54 18.33
N GLN A 40 -1.56 -6.05 18.94
CA GLN A 40 -0.94 -4.78 18.57
C GLN A 40 -0.31 -4.84 17.17
N VAL A 41 0.28 -5.98 16.81
CA VAL A 41 0.92 -6.20 15.52
C VAL A 41 -0.12 -6.41 14.43
N GLN A 42 -1.22 -7.09 14.76
CA GLN A 42 -2.36 -7.22 13.87
C GLN A 42 -3.01 -5.88 13.57
N GLN A 43 -3.22 -5.04 14.59
CA GLN A 43 -3.75 -3.69 14.40
C GLN A 43 -2.83 -2.84 13.50
N GLU A 44 -1.51 -2.87 13.74
CA GLU A 44 -0.54 -2.15 12.89
C GLU A 44 -0.59 -2.63 11.43
N LEU A 45 -0.74 -3.94 11.21
CA LEU A 45 -0.87 -4.51 9.87
C LEU A 45 -2.18 -4.05 9.19
N GLU A 46 -3.30 -4.06 9.91
CA GLU A 46 -4.59 -3.59 9.40
C GLU A 46 -4.55 -2.11 9.00
N GLU A 47 -3.95 -1.25 9.83
CA GLU A 47 -3.76 0.18 9.55
C GLU A 47 -2.91 0.41 8.29
N LEU A 48 -1.83 -0.37 8.11
CA LEU A 48 -0.96 -0.26 6.93
C LEU A 48 -1.64 -0.77 5.65
N VAL A 49 -2.45 -1.83 5.74
CA VAL A 49 -3.23 -2.34 4.60
C VAL A 49 -4.30 -1.32 4.19
N GLU A 50 -4.99 -0.69 5.15
CA GLU A 50 -5.95 0.36 4.84
C GLU A 50 -5.29 1.58 4.19
N ALA A 51 -4.12 1.98 4.68
CA ALA A 51 -3.34 3.06 4.10
C ALA A 51 -2.89 2.74 2.65
N GLU A 52 -2.45 1.51 2.37
CA GLU A 52 -2.11 1.06 1.02
C GLU A 52 -3.33 1.07 0.08
N LEU A 53 -4.48 0.59 0.56
CA LEU A 53 -5.72 0.59 -0.21
C LEU A 53 -6.15 2.02 -0.56
N LYS A 54 -6.13 2.93 0.42
CA LYS A 54 -6.44 4.34 0.22
C LYS A 54 -5.48 5.00 -0.77
N ALA A 55 -4.18 4.74 -0.64
CA ALA A 55 -3.18 5.21 -1.58
C ALA A 55 -3.46 4.71 -3.00
N THR A 56 -3.84 3.45 -3.17
CA THR A 56 -4.18 2.85 -4.46
C THR A 56 -5.42 3.50 -5.10
N ILE A 57 -6.45 3.76 -4.30
CA ILE A 57 -7.64 4.49 -4.75
C ILE A 57 -7.26 5.89 -5.20
N GLU A 58 -6.43 6.60 -4.42
CA GLU A 58 -6.05 7.97 -4.75
C GLU A 58 -5.14 8.05 -5.98
N ARG A 59 -4.22 7.10 -6.16
CA ARG A 59 -3.45 6.92 -7.42
C ARG A 59 -4.38 6.74 -8.61
N SER A 60 -5.35 5.83 -8.49
CA SER A 60 -6.31 5.55 -9.57
C SER A 60 -7.13 6.80 -9.91
N ALA A 61 -7.57 7.55 -8.90
CA ALA A 61 -8.28 8.81 -9.10
C ALA A 61 -7.40 9.89 -9.75
N ARG A 62 -6.10 9.98 -9.42
CA ARG A 62 -5.15 10.90 -10.05
C ARG A 62 -4.96 10.56 -11.53
N ILE A 63 -4.80 9.28 -11.86
CA ILE A 63 -4.66 8.80 -13.25
C ILE A 63 -5.91 9.17 -14.06
N LEU A 64 -7.11 8.84 -13.55
CA LEU A 64 -8.37 9.17 -14.24
C LEU A 64 -8.56 10.67 -14.48
N LYS A 65 -8.16 11.51 -13.51
CA LYS A 65 -8.21 12.99 -13.65
C LYS A 65 -7.22 13.52 -14.68
N GLN A 66 -6.04 12.90 -14.82
CA GLN A 66 -5.04 13.30 -15.81
C GLN A 66 -5.52 12.94 -17.23
N THR A 67 -6.05 11.72 -17.42
CA THR A 67 -6.57 11.28 -18.72
C THR A 67 -7.72 12.17 -19.21
N GLN A 68 -8.63 12.59 -18.33
CA GLN A 68 -9.72 13.53 -18.70
C GLN A 68 -9.24 14.96 -19.01
N ARG A 69 -8.05 15.36 -18.56
CA ARG A 69 -7.47 16.68 -18.87
C ARG A 69 -6.75 16.72 -20.22
N GLU A 70 -6.27 15.58 -20.72
CA GLU A 70 -5.57 15.49 -22.00
C GLU A 70 -6.53 15.45 -23.20
N GLU A 71 -7.84 15.25 -22.99
CA GLU A 71 -8.89 15.25 -24.04
C GLU A 71 -9.57 16.62 -24.26
N LYS A 72 -9.14 17.69 -23.60
CA LYS A 72 -9.62 19.08 -23.80
C LYS A 72 -8.57 19.95 -24.47
#